data_AF-A0A2P4TBV2-F1
#
_entry.id   AF-A0A2P4TBV2-F1
#
_cell.length_a   1.000
_cell.length_b   1.000
_cell.length_c   1.000
_cell.angle_alpha   90.00
_cell.angle_beta   90.00
_cell.angle_gamma   90.00
#
_symmetry.space_group_name_H-M   'P 1'
#
loop_
_entity.id
_entity.type
_entity.pdbx_description
1 polymer ?
#
loop_
_entity_poly.entity_id
_entity_poly.type
_entity_poly.pdbx_seq_one_letter_code
_entity_poly.pdbx_strand_id
1 'polypeptide(L)'
;MIMKWCDERFDFQATFLQCLAKHVPNIYSAEMDPLLEKQEEMVQAAIFYPLECYLFGEDPDTFLEKLQQSGISQLCGKVFKGGETTYSCSREKVDSYYCVLFNDEHHSYDHVIYSLQRALGCELGEAQLHTTAIDKEGRRAVKAGHYASCQEAKEEIKRHSENVSQRPLHVEVLHADVMAHQKFALRLGSWLNKLMSYSSDFRKIFCQICLKEEAGSEKPCFISQLMLWDAKLHKGARKVLHELIFSSFFMEMDYKKHFAVEFVKYYKTLQKEYISDDHDRVLSVTALSVQIFTVPTLARHLIEEQNVITTITETLLEVLPEYLDKNDKFNFQGYSQDKLNRGMEEIKRQIGQHIEVDPDWEAAIAIQMQLKNILLMFQEWCACDEEFQVELLVEYPLRCLVLVAQVAAEMWRRNGLSLISQVFYYQDVKCREEMYDKDIIMLQIGASLMDPNHFLLLLLQRYELADAFKKIKLTKDQDLIKQCNVLIEEMLQIIIYVVGERYVPGVSNVTKEDVIMREIIHLLCIEPMAHSAITKSLPENENNETGLENVIDKVATFKKPGVSGHGVYELKDECLKEFNMFFYHYTKTQHSKEFQKI
;
A
#
# COMPACT_ATOMS: atom_id res chain seq x y z
N MET A 1 26.08 8.20 -43.01
CA MET A 1 25.29 8.91 -41.97
C MET A 1 25.86 8.68 -40.56
N ILE A 2 26.39 7.49 -40.27
CA ILE A 2 27.04 7.11 -38.99
C ILE A 2 28.10 8.15 -38.53
N MET A 3 29.00 8.60 -39.42
CA MET A 3 30.08 9.55 -39.07
C MET A 3 29.62 10.97 -38.67
N LYS A 4 28.35 11.35 -38.87
CA LYS A 4 27.87 12.69 -38.47
C LYS A 4 27.42 12.79 -37.02
N TRP A 5 26.95 11.69 -36.45
CA TRP A 5 26.45 11.67 -35.07
C TRP A 5 27.58 11.50 -34.06
N CYS A 6 28.73 10.93 -34.46
CA CYS A 6 29.89 10.71 -33.59
C CYS A 6 30.92 11.87 -33.59
N ASP A 7 30.61 13.03 -34.18
CA ASP A 7 31.52 14.18 -34.25
C ASP A 7 31.31 15.12 -33.04
N GLU A 8 32.35 15.35 -32.23
CA GLU A 8 32.30 16.17 -31.01
C GLU A 8 31.90 17.64 -31.25
N ARG A 9 31.95 18.13 -32.50
CA ARG A 9 31.51 19.50 -32.88
C ARG A 9 30.02 19.59 -33.21
N PHE A 10 29.30 18.48 -33.10
CA PHE A 10 27.90 18.38 -33.45
C PHE A 10 27.01 18.79 -32.27
N ASP A 11 26.10 19.76 -32.48
CA ASP A 11 25.05 20.06 -31.51
C ASP A 11 24.00 18.94 -31.53
N PHE A 12 24.31 17.87 -30.79
CA PHE A 12 23.46 16.69 -30.70
C PHE A 12 22.09 17.04 -30.12
N GLN A 13 22.02 17.90 -29.10
CA GLN A 13 20.78 18.23 -28.43
C GLN A 13 19.78 18.90 -29.39
N ALA A 14 20.19 19.97 -30.08
CA ALA A 14 19.32 20.65 -31.02
C ALA A 14 18.95 19.76 -32.21
N THR A 15 19.90 18.99 -32.72
CA THR A 15 19.68 18.13 -33.91
C THR A 15 18.82 16.91 -33.59
N PHE A 16 18.99 16.32 -32.40
CA PHE A 16 18.18 15.20 -31.93
C PHE A 16 16.75 15.66 -31.62
N LEU A 17 16.55 16.84 -31.00
CA LEU A 17 15.21 17.41 -30.82
C LEU A 17 14.50 17.67 -32.15
N GLN A 18 15.21 18.17 -33.17
CA GLN A 18 14.67 18.31 -34.52
C GLN A 18 14.37 16.96 -35.18
N CYS A 19 15.22 15.95 -34.94
CA CYS A 19 14.99 14.58 -35.39
C CYS A 19 13.71 14.00 -34.77
N LEU A 20 13.53 14.14 -33.46
CA LEU A 20 12.31 13.73 -32.76
C LEU A 20 11.08 14.43 -33.32
N ALA A 21 11.10 15.76 -33.42
CA ALA A 21 9.98 16.56 -33.94
C ALA A 21 9.59 16.18 -35.38
N LYS A 22 10.55 15.73 -36.19
CA LYS A 22 10.32 15.29 -37.57
C LYS A 22 9.86 13.84 -37.67
N HIS A 23 10.50 12.92 -36.95
CA HIS A 23 10.32 11.48 -37.15
C HIS A 23 9.24 10.89 -36.25
N VAL A 24 9.09 11.35 -35.01
CA VAL A 24 8.09 10.82 -34.05
C VAL A 24 6.66 10.94 -34.60
N PRO A 25 6.19 12.11 -35.06
CA PRO A 25 4.86 12.21 -35.66
C PRO A 25 4.68 11.32 -36.89
N ASN A 26 5.67 11.21 -37.77
CA ASN A 26 5.56 10.44 -39.00
C ASN A 26 5.53 8.91 -38.78
N ILE A 27 6.15 8.43 -37.69
CA ILE A 27 6.19 6.99 -37.37
C ILE A 27 4.92 6.57 -36.61
N TYR A 28 4.39 7.45 -35.76
CA TYR A 28 3.25 7.17 -34.90
C TYR A 28 1.93 7.79 -35.35
N SER A 29 1.88 8.60 -36.42
CA SER A 29 0.64 9.06 -37.05
C SER A 29 -0.12 7.85 -37.60
N ALA A 30 -1.29 7.55 -37.02
CA ALA A 30 -1.92 6.25 -37.19
C ALA A 30 -2.78 6.14 -38.45
N GLU A 31 -2.57 5.08 -39.24
CA GLU A 31 -3.70 4.27 -39.71
C GLU A 31 -4.21 3.41 -38.53
N MET A 32 -5.51 3.12 -38.50
CA MET A 32 -6.23 2.52 -37.36
C MET A 32 -5.75 1.13 -36.90
N ASP A 33 -4.82 0.49 -37.61
CA ASP A 33 -4.18 -0.74 -37.15
C ASP A 33 -2.76 -0.86 -37.74
N PRO A 34 -1.74 -0.21 -37.16
CA PRO A 34 -0.40 -0.31 -37.67
C PRO A 34 0.25 -1.62 -37.18
N LEU A 35 0.81 -2.43 -38.10
CA LEU A 35 1.68 -3.55 -37.74
C LEU A 35 2.74 -3.09 -36.72
N LEU A 36 2.59 -3.54 -35.48
CA LEU A 36 3.39 -3.10 -34.34
C LEU A 36 4.89 -3.27 -34.62
N GLU A 37 5.26 -4.39 -35.25
CA GLU A 37 6.62 -4.74 -35.68
C GLU A 37 7.21 -3.69 -36.62
N LYS A 38 6.45 -3.19 -37.60
CA LYS A 38 6.91 -2.16 -38.55
C LYS A 38 7.14 -0.81 -37.85
N GLN A 39 6.29 -0.46 -36.89
CA GLN A 39 6.52 0.73 -36.06
C GLN A 39 7.75 0.55 -35.17
N GLU A 40 8.03 -0.65 -34.68
CA GLU A 40 9.24 -0.93 -33.89
C GLU A 40 10.50 -0.81 -34.74
N GLU A 41 10.52 -1.38 -35.95
CA GLU A 41 11.64 -1.24 -36.89
C GLU A 41 11.92 0.21 -37.26
N MET A 42 10.88 0.99 -37.56
CA MET A 42 11.02 2.40 -37.95
C MET A 42 11.55 3.27 -36.80
N VAL A 43 11.11 3.04 -35.56
CA VAL A 43 11.60 3.77 -34.39
C VAL A 43 13.02 3.34 -34.05
N GLN A 44 13.31 2.03 -34.11
CA GLN A 44 14.65 1.50 -33.89
C GLN A 44 15.63 2.10 -34.89
N ALA A 45 15.31 2.09 -36.19
CA ALA A 45 16.21 2.61 -37.22
C ALA A 45 16.34 4.14 -37.23
N ALA A 46 15.26 4.87 -37.00
CA ALA A 46 15.24 6.33 -37.18
C ALA A 46 15.58 7.12 -35.91
N ILE A 47 15.38 6.54 -34.72
CA ILE A 47 15.50 7.26 -33.44
C ILE A 47 16.45 6.56 -32.47
N PHE A 48 16.24 5.27 -32.16
CA PHE A 48 17.09 4.58 -31.19
C PHE A 48 18.49 4.30 -31.74
N TYR A 49 18.64 3.83 -32.97
CA TYR A 49 19.95 3.53 -33.55
C TYR A 49 20.86 4.78 -33.64
N PRO A 50 20.39 5.98 -34.07
CA PRO A 50 21.20 7.20 -33.98
C PRO A 50 21.56 7.61 -32.54
N LEU A 51 20.65 7.42 -31.59
CA LEU A 51 20.89 7.71 -30.17
C LEU A 51 21.91 6.73 -29.57
N GLU A 52 21.78 5.45 -29.86
CA GLU A 52 22.70 4.38 -29.46
C GLU A 52 24.09 4.61 -30.07
N CYS A 53 24.19 4.93 -31.36
CA CYS A 53 25.46 5.30 -32.01
C CYS A 53 26.14 6.49 -31.31
N TYR A 54 25.36 7.50 -30.89
CA TYR A 54 25.88 8.65 -30.16
C TYR A 54 26.35 8.29 -28.76
N LEU A 55 25.53 7.54 -28.01
CA LEU A 55 25.84 7.13 -26.63
C LEU A 55 27.04 6.19 -26.55
N PHE A 56 27.20 5.30 -27.53
CA PHE A 56 28.23 4.28 -27.53
C PHE A 56 29.51 4.71 -28.26
N GLY A 57 29.43 5.73 -29.13
CA GLY A 57 30.56 6.19 -29.94
C GLY A 57 31.02 5.19 -31.02
N GLU A 58 30.33 4.06 -31.14
CA GLU A 58 30.54 3.00 -32.12
C GLU A 58 29.20 2.31 -32.47
N ASP A 59 29.25 1.29 -33.32
CA ASP A 59 28.05 0.55 -33.71
C ASP A 59 27.38 -0.16 -32.50
N PRO A 60 26.06 0.03 -32.27
CA PRO A 60 25.36 -0.46 -31.08
C PRO A 60 25.44 -1.96 -30.85
N ASP A 61 25.33 -2.77 -31.91
CA ASP A 61 25.39 -4.23 -31.79
C ASP A 61 26.79 -4.66 -31.32
N THR A 62 27.83 -3.99 -31.83
CA THR A 62 29.23 -4.23 -31.44
C THR A 62 29.50 -3.82 -29.98
N PHE A 63 28.95 -2.69 -29.53
CA PHE A 63 29.11 -2.21 -28.14
C PHE A 63 28.34 -3.07 -27.14
N LEU A 64 27.09 -3.43 -27.46
CA LEU A 64 26.25 -4.28 -26.60
C LEU A 64 26.84 -5.69 -26.44
N GLU A 65 27.45 -6.26 -27.48
CA GLU A 65 28.19 -7.53 -27.36
C GLU A 65 29.40 -7.41 -26.42
N LYS A 66 30.16 -6.31 -26.47
CA LYS A 66 31.27 -6.05 -25.52
C LYS A 66 30.75 -5.90 -24.09
N LEU A 67 29.60 -5.26 -23.92
CA LEU A 67 28.97 -5.02 -22.62
C LEU A 67 28.44 -6.32 -22.01
N GLN A 68 27.81 -7.19 -22.81
CA GLN A 68 27.37 -8.53 -22.40
C GLN A 68 28.51 -9.45 -21.94
N GLN A 69 29.73 -9.25 -22.47
CA GLN A 69 30.91 -10.02 -22.07
C GLN A 69 31.49 -9.60 -20.70
N SER A 70 31.00 -8.51 -20.09
CA SER A 70 31.53 -7.94 -18.84
C SER A 70 30.77 -8.30 -17.55
N GLY A 71 29.72 -9.13 -17.58
CA GLY A 71 29.02 -9.58 -16.36
C GLY A 71 27.70 -10.34 -16.54
N ILE A 72 27.81 -11.65 -16.79
CA ILE A 72 26.86 -12.80 -16.65
C ILE A 72 25.31 -12.56 -16.72
N SER A 73 24.67 -13.09 -17.77
CA SER A 73 23.80 -14.30 -17.78
C SER A 73 23.01 -14.41 -19.10
N GLN A 74 23.02 -15.60 -19.72
CA GLN A 74 22.41 -15.88 -21.03
C GLN A 74 20.90 -16.17 -20.95
N LEU A 75 20.13 -15.66 -21.93
CA LEU A 75 18.95 -16.34 -22.48
C LEU A 75 18.83 -16.05 -24.00
N CYS A 76 19.06 -17.12 -24.79
CA CYS A 76 18.89 -17.33 -26.24
C CYS A 76 17.39 -17.26 -26.63
N GLY A 77 16.87 -16.82 -27.79
CA GLY A 77 17.25 -16.77 -29.22
C GLY A 77 16.05 -17.37 -30.02
N LYS A 78 15.36 -16.73 -30.99
CA LYS A 78 15.61 -16.55 -32.45
C LYS A 78 14.35 -15.88 -33.08
N VAL A 79 14.39 -14.86 -33.97
CA VAL A 79 14.66 -14.74 -35.43
C VAL A 79 13.53 -15.17 -36.41
N PHE A 80 13.14 -14.20 -37.25
CA PHE A 80 12.11 -14.12 -38.31
C PHE A 80 12.29 -14.99 -39.58
N LYS A 81 11.20 -15.04 -40.37
CA LYS A 81 11.14 -15.01 -41.86
C LYS A 81 9.93 -14.13 -42.22
N GLY A 82 9.82 -13.31 -43.27
CA GLY A 82 10.63 -12.99 -44.44
C GLY A 82 9.69 -12.59 -45.59
N GLY A 83 9.64 -11.29 -45.95
CA GLY A 83 9.07 -10.77 -47.20
C GLY A 83 7.80 -9.94 -47.09
N GLU A 84 7.88 -8.62 -47.36
CA GLU A 84 7.07 -7.93 -48.38
C GLU A 84 7.42 -6.42 -48.51
N THR A 85 7.16 -5.90 -49.70
CA THR A 85 7.53 -4.59 -50.26
C THR A 85 6.87 -3.39 -49.56
N THR A 86 7.58 -2.27 -49.42
CA THR A 86 6.97 -0.98 -49.04
C THR A 86 7.18 0.10 -50.09
N TYR A 87 6.08 0.57 -50.65
CA TYR A 87 6.01 1.79 -51.47
C TYR A 87 5.82 3.03 -50.58
N SER A 88 6.42 4.11 -51.07
CA SER A 88 6.37 5.51 -50.64
C SER A 88 4.97 6.12 -50.61
N CYS A 89 4.74 7.12 -49.74
CA CYS A 89 4.38 8.48 -50.22
C CYS A 89 4.38 9.54 -49.10
N SER A 90 4.90 10.73 -49.41
CA SER A 90 4.66 11.97 -48.68
C SER A 90 3.19 12.39 -48.78
N ARG A 91 2.58 12.83 -47.67
CA ARG A 91 1.31 13.58 -47.68
C ARG A 91 1.40 14.80 -46.78
N GLU A 92 0.84 15.89 -47.25
CA GLU A 92 0.72 17.18 -46.58
C GLU A 92 0.11 17.01 -45.18
N LYS A 93 0.73 17.64 -44.17
CA LYS A 93 0.25 17.61 -42.79
C LYS A 93 -1.10 18.32 -42.70
N VAL A 94 -2.16 17.54 -42.60
CA VAL A 94 -3.46 18.00 -42.13
C VAL A 94 -3.48 17.81 -40.61
N ASP A 95 -3.78 18.86 -39.85
CA ASP A 95 -3.89 18.77 -38.38
C ASP A 95 -4.95 17.73 -37.99
N SER A 96 -4.47 16.63 -37.41
CA SER A 96 -5.27 15.47 -37.03
C SER A 96 -5.37 15.39 -35.52
N TYR A 97 -6.56 15.05 -35.03
CA TYR A 97 -6.88 14.96 -33.62
C TYR A 97 -7.49 13.60 -33.30
N TYR A 98 -7.35 13.20 -32.04
CA TYR A 98 -7.91 11.97 -31.50
C TYR A 98 -8.85 12.29 -30.35
N CYS A 99 -10.04 11.69 -30.36
CA CYS A 99 -10.89 11.60 -29.19
C CYS A 99 -10.43 10.40 -28.37
N VAL A 100 -9.95 10.65 -27.15
CA VAL A 100 -9.33 9.66 -26.28
C VAL A 100 -10.19 9.49 -25.03
N LEU A 101 -10.63 8.25 -24.81
CA LEU A 101 -11.39 7.84 -23.63
C LEU A 101 -10.42 7.22 -22.63
N PHE A 102 -10.54 7.60 -21.36
CA PHE A 102 -9.70 7.11 -20.27
C PHE A 102 -10.46 6.11 -19.41
N ASN A 103 -9.72 5.19 -18.80
CA ASN A 103 -10.27 4.22 -17.87
C ASN A 103 -10.60 4.89 -16.53
N ASP A 104 -11.67 4.44 -15.88
CA ASP A 104 -12.01 4.82 -14.52
C ASP A 104 -12.54 3.60 -13.74
N GLU A 105 -12.57 3.70 -12.41
CA GLU A 105 -13.09 2.64 -11.53
C GLU A 105 -14.62 2.72 -11.30
N HIS A 106 -15.30 3.70 -11.91
CA HIS A 106 -16.69 4.02 -11.60
C HIS A 106 -17.69 3.40 -12.60
N HIS A 107 -17.29 3.28 -13.87
CA HIS A 107 -18.15 2.80 -14.93
C HIS A 107 -17.95 1.30 -15.19
N SER A 108 -19.05 0.55 -15.28
CA SER A 108 -19.00 -0.84 -15.72
C SER A 108 -18.69 -0.93 -17.21
N TYR A 109 -18.18 -2.09 -17.63
CA TYR A 109 -17.92 -2.38 -19.05
C TYR A 109 -19.16 -2.14 -19.91
N ASP A 110 -20.33 -2.56 -19.42
CA ASP A 110 -21.59 -2.39 -20.13
C ASP A 110 -21.96 -0.92 -20.34
N HIS A 111 -21.67 -0.05 -19.35
CA HIS A 111 -21.91 1.39 -19.47
C HIS A 111 -20.98 2.05 -20.50
N VAL A 112 -19.71 1.64 -20.53
CA VAL A 112 -18.73 2.13 -21.51
C VAL A 112 -19.12 1.69 -22.92
N ILE A 113 -19.46 0.41 -23.10
CA ILE A 113 -19.92 -0.15 -24.38
C ILE A 113 -21.16 0.60 -24.88
N TYR A 114 -22.17 0.78 -24.03
CA TYR A 114 -23.38 1.51 -24.38
C TYR A 114 -23.08 2.94 -24.85
N SER A 115 -22.22 3.66 -24.11
CA SER A 115 -21.86 5.05 -24.42
C SER A 115 -21.12 5.15 -25.75
N LEU A 116 -20.20 4.22 -26.03
CA LEU A 116 -19.46 4.17 -27.30
C LEU A 116 -20.37 3.84 -28.49
N GLN A 117 -21.27 2.88 -28.36
CA GLN A 117 -22.21 2.52 -29.44
C GLN A 117 -23.13 3.70 -29.80
N ARG A 118 -23.61 4.44 -28.79
CA ARG A 118 -24.51 5.58 -29.02
C ARG A 118 -23.79 6.80 -29.57
N ALA A 119 -22.59 7.09 -29.08
CA ALA A 119 -21.84 8.27 -29.50
C ALA A 119 -21.11 8.12 -30.84
N LEU A 120 -20.62 6.92 -31.15
CA LEU A 120 -19.81 6.67 -32.35
C LEU A 120 -20.55 5.88 -33.44
N GLY A 121 -21.70 5.28 -33.11
CA GLY A 121 -22.44 4.43 -34.04
C GLY A 121 -21.72 3.11 -34.37
N CYS A 122 -20.78 2.67 -33.52
CA CYS A 122 -19.99 1.46 -33.72
C CYS A 122 -20.76 0.17 -33.38
N GLU A 123 -20.34 -0.95 -33.98
CA GLU A 123 -20.91 -2.26 -33.68
C GLU A 123 -20.51 -2.75 -32.28
N LEU A 124 -21.29 -3.70 -31.71
CA LEU A 124 -21.04 -4.21 -30.36
C LEU A 124 -19.63 -4.79 -30.21
N GLY A 125 -19.13 -5.51 -31.21
CA GLY A 125 -17.79 -6.09 -31.19
C GLY A 125 -16.68 -5.03 -31.17
N GLU A 126 -16.84 -3.94 -31.91
CA GLU A 126 -15.89 -2.82 -31.93
C GLU A 126 -15.88 -2.07 -30.58
N ALA A 127 -17.06 -1.81 -30.01
CA ALA A 127 -17.18 -1.20 -28.69
C ALA A 127 -16.56 -2.07 -27.58
N GLN A 128 -16.72 -3.39 -27.64
CA GLN A 128 -16.10 -4.34 -26.72
C GLN A 128 -14.57 -4.34 -26.84
N LEU A 129 -14.03 -4.32 -28.06
CA LEU A 129 -12.60 -4.19 -28.29
C LEU A 129 -12.05 -2.88 -27.71
N HIS A 130 -12.73 -1.76 -27.93
CA HIS A 130 -12.33 -0.48 -27.34
C HIS A 130 -12.31 -0.54 -25.81
N THR A 131 -13.39 -1.02 -25.21
CA THR A 131 -13.54 -1.12 -23.74
C THR A 131 -12.45 -2.01 -23.12
N THR A 132 -12.17 -3.16 -23.72
CA THR A 132 -11.14 -4.10 -23.23
C THR A 132 -9.74 -3.48 -23.27
N ALA A 133 -9.43 -2.73 -24.32
CA ALA A 133 -8.15 -2.06 -24.42
C ALA A 133 -8.03 -0.84 -23.50
N ILE A 134 -9.13 -0.12 -23.22
CA ILE A 134 -9.15 0.97 -22.24
C ILE A 134 -8.78 0.44 -20.85
N ASP A 135 -9.38 -0.66 -20.42
CA ASP A 135 -9.06 -1.30 -19.14
C ASP A 135 -7.58 -1.75 -19.05
N LYS A 136 -7.09 -2.36 -20.13
CA LYS A 136 -5.73 -2.89 -20.21
C LYS A 136 -4.66 -1.79 -20.24
N GLU A 137 -4.86 -0.74 -21.04
CA GLU A 137 -3.86 0.30 -21.32
C GLU A 137 -4.05 1.57 -20.47
N GLY A 138 -5.22 1.70 -19.83
CA GLY A 138 -5.69 2.86 -19.07
C GLY A 138 -6.34 3.96 -19.92
N ARG A 139 -6.25 3.88 -21.26
CA ARG A 139 -6.88 4.82 -22.20
C ARG A 139 -6.87 4.27 -23.62
N ARG A 140 -7.75 4.78 -24.50
CA ARG A 140 -7.74 4.46 -25.92
C ARG A 140 -8.27 5.61 -26.78
N ALA A 141 -7.66 5.78 -27.96
CA ALA A 141 -8.25 6.61 -29.01
C ALA A 141 -9.46 5.89 -29.62
N VAL A 142 -10.64 6.50 -29.50
CA VAL A 142 -11.92 5.93 -29.97
C VAL A 142 -12.40 6.57 -31.27
N LYS A 143 -11.85 7.75 -31.64
CA LYS A 143 -12.11 8.40 -32.92
C LYS A 143 -10.90 9.22 -33.36
N ALA A 144 -10.59 9.20 -34.66
CA ALA A 144 -9.58 10.04 -35.28
C ALA A 144 -10.23 10.96 -36.33
N GLY A 145 -9.79 12.21 -36.43
CA GLY A 145 -10.34 13.15 -37.42
C GLY A 145 -9.93 14.60 -37.18
N HIS A 146 -10.69 15.53 -37.74
CA HIS A 146 -10.53 16.96 -37.45
C HIS A 146 -11.02 17.29 -36.05
N TYR A 147 -10.49 18.37 -35.46
CA TYR A 147 -10.84 18.84 -34.12
C TYR A 147 -12.36 18.87 -33.87
N ALA A 148 -13.14 19.43 -34.80
CA ALA A 148 -14.60 19.54 -34.67
C ALA A 148 -15.29 18.17 -34.53
N SER A 149 -14.85 17.16 -35.29
CA SER A 149 -15.46 15.82 -35.27
C SER A 149 -15.07 15.02 -34.03
N CYS A 150 -13.86 15.23 -33.52
CA CYS A 150 -13.41 14.64 -32.25
C CYS A 150 -14.07 15.32 -31.05
N GLN A 151 -14.26 16.63 -31.11
CA GLN A 151 -14.96 17.39 -30.07
C GLN A 151 -16.44 16.99 -30.00
N GLU A 152 -17.11 16.84 -31.15
CA GLU A 152 -18.48 16.33 -31.19
C GLU A 152 -18.58 14.94 -30.53
N ALA A 153 -17.69 14.02 -30.89
CA ALA A 153 -17.67 12.68 -30.27
C ALA A 153 -17.44 12.73 -28.75
N LYS A 154 -16.56 13.64 -28.28
CA LYS A 154 -16.34 13.85 -26.84
C LYS A 154 -17.61 14.29 -26.12
N GLU A 155 -18.33 15.27 -26.67
CA GLU A 155 -19.58 15.76 -26.06
C GLU A 155 -20.69 14.70 -26.09
N GLU A 156 -20.78 13.92 -27.17
CA GLU A 156 -21.73 12.79 -27.25
C GLU A 156 -21.43 11.71 -26.21
N ILE A 157 -20.16 11.30 -26.04
CA ILE A 157 -19.78 10.28 -25.04
C ILE A 157 -20.13 10.78 -23.64
N LYS A 158 -19.77 12.03 -23.30
CA LYS A 158 -20.09 12.62 -22.00
C LYS A 158 -21.59 12.61 -21.72
N ARG A 159 -22.40 13.10 -22.67
CA ARG A 159 -23.85 13.18 -22.51
C ARG A 159 -24.50 11.82 -22.29
N HIS A 160 -24.08 10.81 -23.05
CA HIS A 160 -24.64 9.46 -22.90
C HIS A 160 -24.20 8.79 -21.59
N SER A 161 -22.96 9.03 -21.14
CA SER A 161 -22.49 8.51 -19.86
C SER A 161 -23.19 9.15 -18.66
N GLU A 162 -23.35 10.48 -18.63
CA GLU A 162 -24.02 11.19 -17.53
C GLU A 162 -25.46 10.74 -17.31
N ASN A 163 -26.18 10.44 -18.39
CA ASN A 163 -27.55 9.95 -18.34
C ASN A 163 -27.68 8.59 -17.63
N VAL A 164 -26.59 7.82 -17.56
CA VAL A 164 -26.58 6.44 -17.04
C VAL A 164 -25.95 6.37 -15.64
N SER A 165 -24.87 7.11 -15.37
CA SER A 165 -24.05 6.98 -14.16
C SER A 165 -23.95 8.24 -13.29
N GLN A 166 -24.74 9.29 -13.56
CA GLN A 166 -24.70 10.61 -12.88
C GLN A 166 -23.35 11.37 -12.96
N ARG A 167 -22.26 10.70 -13.39
CA ARG A 167 -20.94 11.27 -13.63
C ARG A 167 -20.51 10.98 -15.08
N PRO A 168 -19.94 11.95 -15.81
CA PRO A 168 -19.45 11.71 -17.16
C PRO A 168 -18.20 10.83 -17.18
N LEU A 169 -18.05 10.04 -18.25
CA LEU A 169 -16.77 9.42 -18.62
C LEU A 169 -15.71 10.50 -18.91
N HIS A 170 -14.46 10.24 -18.51
CA HIS A 170 -13.34 11.15 -18.79
C HIS A 170 -12.87 11.02 -20.25
N VAL A 171 -13.07 12.07 -21.04
CA VAL A 171 -12.75 12.13 -22.48
C VAL A 171 -12.01 13.41 -22.83
N GLU A 172 -10.90 13.27 -23.56
CA GLU A 172 -10.09 14.38 -24.05
C GLU A 172 -9.88 14.34 -25.56
N VAL A 173 -9.67 15.51 -26.16
CA VAL A 173 -9.29 15.65 -27.56
C VAL A 173 -7.81 16.01 -27.60
N LEU A 174 -6.98 15.10 -28.11
CA LEU A 174 -5.53 15.26 -28.17
C LEU A 174 -5.07 15.44 -29.62
N HIS A 175 -4.09 16.32 -29.82
CA HIS A 175 -3.45 16.46 -31.13
C HIS A 175 -2.63 15.21 -31.48
N ALA A 176 -2.58 14.85 -32.76
CA ALA A 176 -1.87 13.65 -33.21
C ALA A 176 -0.40 13.66 -32.82
N ASP A 177 0.26 14.82 -32.89
CA ASP A 177 1.65 14.96 -32.45
C ASP A 177 1.80 14.66 -30.94
N VAL A 178 0.84 15.07 -30.10
CA VAL A 178 0.90 14.82 -28.65
C VAL A 178 0.76 13.31 -28.37
N MET A 179 -0.19 12.64 -29.04
CA MET A 179 -0.36 11.19 -28.95
C MET A 179 0.90 10.44 -29.40
N ALA A 180 1.53 10.89 -30.50
CA ALA A 180 2.76 10.32 -31.02
C ALA A 180 3.92 10.46 -30.00
N HIS A 181 4.10 11.64 -29.41
CA HIS A 181 5.15 11.87 -28.42
C HIS A 181 4.91 11.09 -27.12
N GLN A 182 3.66 10.96 -26.67
CA GLN A 182 3.33 10.12 -25.51
C GLN A 182 3.62 8.64 -25.79
N LYS A 183 3.25 8.12 -26.97
CA LYS A 183 3.56 6.74 -27.37
C LYS A 183 5.07 6.52 -27.46
N PHE A 184 5.80 7.48 -28.00
CA PHE A 184 7.26 7.45 -28.02
C PHE A 184 7.87 7.45 -26.62
N ALA A 185 7.39 8.31 -25.71
CA ALA A 185 7.87 8.39 -24.33
C ALA A 185 7.70 7.05 -23.58
N LEU A 186 6.58 6.36 -23.76
CA LEU A 186 6.36 5.02 -23.20
C LEU A 186 7.40 4.02 -23.71
N ARG A 187 7.65 4.01 -25.04
CA ARG A 187 8.67 3.12 -25.63
C ARG A 187 10.07 3.47 -25.18
N LEU A 188 10.40 4.76 -25.09
CA LEU A 188 11.67 5.24 -24.58
C LEU A 188 11.89 4.80 -23.13
N GLY A 189 10.87 4.92 -22.27
CA GLY A 189 10.93 4.44 -20.89
C GLY A 189 11.17 2.93 -20.80
N SER A 190 10.45 2.13 -21.60
CA SER A 190 10.71 0.68 -21.67
C SER A 190 12.10 0.33 -22.21
N TRP A 191 12.63 1.12 -23.15
CA TRP A 191 14.00 0.95 -23.65
C TRP A 191 15.04 1.34 -22.60
N LEU A 192 14.85 2.44 -21.87
CA LEU A 192 15.69 2.83 -20.73
C LEU A 192 15.69 1.76 -19.64
N ASN A 193 14.54 1.16 -19.33
CA ASN A 193 14.46 0.01 -18.41
C ASN A 193 15.37 -1.15 -18.84
N LYS A 194 15.41 -1.46 -20.14
CA LYS A 194 16.32 -2.48 -20.68
C LYS A 194 17.78 -2.05 -20.57
N LEU A 195 18.12 -0.79 -20.85
CA LEU A 195 19.51 -0.32 -20.70
C LEU A 195 19.99 -0.37 -19.26
N MET A 196 19.13 0.00 -18.30
CA MET A 196 19.46 -0.02 -16.88
C MET A 196 19.73 -1.44 -16.35
N SER A 197 19.18 -2.48 -16.97
CA SER A 197 19.50 -3.86 -16.59
C SER A 197 20.90 -4.29 -17.05
N TYR A 198 21.45 -3.68 -18.11
CA TYR A 198 22.76 -4.05 -18.66
C TYR A 198 23.95 -3.38 -17.95
N SER A 199 23.79 -2.17 -17.37
CA SER A 199 24.93 -1.46 -16.77
C SER A 199 24.58 -0.77 -15.44
N SER A 200 25.36 -1.05 -14.40
CA SER A 200 25.27 -0.33 -13.12
C SER A 200 25.69 1.13 -13.24
N ASP A 201 26.68 1.44 -14.07
CA ASP A 201 27.18 2.81 -14.20
C ASP A 201 26.18 3.70 -14.92
N PHE A 202 25.48 3.16 -15.93
CA PHE A 202 24.37 3.87 -16.57
C PHE A 202 23.24 4.17 -15.58
N ARG A 203 22.88 3.22 -14.70
CA ARG A 203 21.90 3.46 -13.63
C ARG A 203 22.32 4.61 -12.71
N LYS A 204 23.59 4.63 -12.28
CA LYS A 204 24.12 5.70 -11.42
C LYS A 204 24.01 7.07 -12.09
N ILE A 205 24.40 7.16 -13.36
CA ILE A 205 24.28 8.39 -14.15
C ILE A 205 22.82 8.83 -14.25
N PHE A 206 21.91 7.89 -14.56
CA PHE A 206 20.48 8.16 -14.62
C PHE A 206 19.96 8.73 -13.30
N CYS A 207 20.23 8.08 -12.16
CA CYS A 207 19.82 8.57 -10.85
C CYS A 207 20.39 9.96 -10.54
N GLN A 208 21.66 10.21 -10.85
CA GLN A 208 22.29 11.52 -10.64
C GLN A 208 21.64 12.63 -11.48
N ILE A 209 21.30 12.34 -12.73
CA ILE A 209 20.58 13.29 -13.59
C ILE A 209 19.17 13.53 -13.02
N CYS A 210 18.47 12.49 -12.60
CA CYS A 210 17.14 12.60 -12.03
C CYS A 210 17.08 13.39 -10.72
N LEU A 211 18.15 13.33 -9.92
CA LEU A 211 18.32 14.08 -8.67
C LEU A 211 18.90 15.49 -8.87
N LYS A 212 19.30 15.86 -10.09
CA LYS A 212 19.93 17.16 -10.35
C LYS A 212 18.92 18.29 -10.18
N GLU A 213 19.24 19.24 -9.31
CA GLU A 213 18.51 20.49 -9.15
C GLU A 213 19.09 21.56 -10.10
N GLU A 214 18.21 22.33 -10.75
CA GLU A 214 18.63 23.49 -11.54
C GLU A 214 18.97 24.66 -10.60
N ALA A 215 20.24 25.07 -10.58
CA ALA A 215 20.70 26.15 -9.70
C ALA A 215 19.91 27.45 -9.95
N GLY A 216 19.18 27.90 -8.92
CA GLY A 216 18.34 29.12 -8.97
C GLY A 216 16.89 28.90 -9.41
N SER A 217 16.46 27.65 -9.61
CA SER A 217 15.08 27.27 -9.94
C SER A 217 14.39 26.71 -8.70
N GLU A 218 13.18 27.19 -8.37
CA GLU A 218 12.31 26.58 -7.34
C GLU A 218 11.68 25.25 -7.81
N LYS A 219 12.03 24.78 -9.01
CA LYS A 219 11.45 23.56 -9.58
C LYS A 219 12.00 22.32 -8.87
N PRO A 220 11.13 21.33 -8.55
CA PRO A 220 11.57 20.04 -8.03
C PRO A 220 12.57 19.37 -8.98
N CYS A 221 13.43 18.50 -8.46
CA CYS A 221 14.27 17.64 -9.29
C CYS A 221 13.39 16.74 -10.19
N PHE A 222 13.97 16.17 -11.25
CA PHE A 222 13.19 15.42 -12.25
C PHE A 222 12.43 14.24 -11.66
N ILE A 223 13.03 13.51 -10.70
CA ILE A 223 12.31 12.40 -10.05
C ILE A 223 11.10 12.88 -9.24
N SER A 224 11.24 13.99 -8.52
CA SER A 224 10.13 14.59 -7.77
C SER A 224 9.04 15.14 -8.68
N GLN A 225 9.41 15.70 -9.84
CA GLN A 225 8.43 16.04 -10.87
C GLN A 225 7.69 14.78 -11.33
N LEU A 226 8.41 13.70 -11.69
CA LEU A 226 7.78 12.47 -12.13
C LEU A 226 6.81 11.89 -11.08
N MET A 227 7.17 11.94 -9.78
CA MET A 227 6.28 11.54 -8.69
C MET A 227 5.01 12.40 -8.63
N LEU A 228 5.14 13.73 -8.71
CA LEU A 228 4.00 14.67 -8.70
C LEU A 228 3.13 14.61 -9.97
N TRP A 229 3.65 14.04 -11.05
CA TRP A 229 2.87 13.79 -12.26
C TRP A 229 2.15 12.44 -12.25
N ASP A 230 2.49 11.53 -11.33
CA ASP A 230 1.95 10.15 -11.27
C ASP A 230 0.43 10.11 -11.33
N ALA A 231 -0.26 10.88 -10.48
CA ALA A 231 -1.72 10.95 -10.44
C ALA A 231 -2.35 11.41 -11.77
N LYS A 232 -1.61 12.14 -12.62
CA LYS A 232 -2.07 12.63 -13.93
C LYS A 232 -1.71 11.69 -15.07
N LEU A 233 -0.88 10.68 -14.83
CA LEU A 233 -0.48 9.71 -15.83
C LEU A 233 -1.53 8.59 -15.94
N HIS A 234 -1.77 8.13 -17.16
CA HIS A 234 -2.59 6.95 -17.40
C HIS A 234 -1.86 5.67 -16.97
N LYS A 235 -2.61 4.59 -16.72
CA LYS A 235 -2.12 3.27 -16.24
C LYS A 235 -0.81 2.80 -16.88
N GLY A 236 -0.73 2.79 -18.22
CA GLY A 236 0.49 2.37 -18.93
C GLY A 236 1.71 3.25 -18.65
N ALA A 237 1.54 4.56 -18.48
CA ALA A 237 2.64 5.47 -18.13
C ALA A 237 3.10 5.29 -16.67
N ARG A 238 2.16 5.13 -15.73
CA ARG A 238 2.48 4.82 -14.34
C ARG A 238 3.28 3.52 -14.21
N LYS A 239 2.89 2.49 -14.96
CA LYS A 239 3.64 1.22 -15.00
C LYS A 239 5.09 1.41 -15.42
N VAL A 240 5.32 2.14 -16.52
CA VAL A 240 6.69 2.42 -16.99
C VAL A 240 7.48 3.25 -15.97
N LEU A 241 6.84 4.25 -15.34
CA LEU A 241 7.47 5.05 -14.29
C LEU A 241 7.88 4.21 -13.07
N HIS A 242 6.98 3.35 -12.58
CA HIS A 242 7.28 2.41 -11.50
C HIS A 242 8.44 1.50 -11.86
N GLU A 243 8.41 0.87 -13.03
CA GLU A 243 9.51 0.03 -13.51
C GLU A 243 10.84 0.80 -13.59
N LEU A 244 10.82 2.07 -14.02
CA LEU A 244 12.00 2.94 -14.02
C LEU A 244 12.53 3.17 -12.60
N ILE A 245 11.67 3.48 -11.63
CA ILE A 245 12.08 3.68 -10.23
C ILE A 245 12.68 2.40 -9.63
N PHE A 246 12.02 1.27 -9.84
CA PHE A 246 12.50 -0.03 -9.35
C PHE A 246 13.83 -0.42 -9.97
N SER A 247 13.98 -0.26 -11.29
CA SER A 247 15.19 -0.64 -12.01
C SER A 247 16.35 0.36 -11.88
N SER A 248 16.12 1.54 -11.29
CA SER A 248 17.14 2.55 -11.00
C SER A 248 17.36 2.75 -9.50
N PHE A 249 16.55 3.59 -8.87
CA PHE A 249 16.71 4.05 -7.49
C PHE A 249 16.70 2.93 -6.46
N PHE A 250 15.94 1.85 -6.68
CA PHE A 250 15.82 0.78 -5.69
C PHE A 250 16.87 -0.33 -5.80
N MET A 251 17.75 -0.25 -6.80
CA MET A 251 18.82 -1.22 -6.98
C MET A 251 20.04 -0.95 -6.09
N GLU A 252 20.23 0.28 -5.62
CA GLU A 252 21.37 0.69 -4.81
C GLU A 252 20.88 1.46 -3.57
N MET A 253 21.38 1.08 -2.38
CA MET A 253 20.90 1.64 -1.11
C MET A 253 21.11 3.15 -1.00
N ASP A 254 22.19 3.69 -1.56
CA ASP A 254 22.47 5.12 -1.53
C ASP A 254 21.42 5.91 -2.33
N TYR A 255 21.08 5.48 -3.54
CA TYR A 255 20.05 6.15 -4.34
C TYR A 255 18.65 5.90 -3.78
N LYS A 256 18.39 4.73 -3.20
CA LYS A 256 17.13 4.44 -2.50
C LYS A 256 16.92 5.39 -1.33
N LYS A 257 17.98 5.73 -0.59
CA LYS A 257 17.97 6.74 0.46
C LYS A 257 17.63 8.14 -0.08
N HIS A 258 18.27 8.57 -1.17
CA HIS A 258 17.95 9.87 -1.79
C HIS A 258 16.52 9.94 -2.31
N PHE A 259 16.03 8.86 -2.94
CA PHE A 259 14.63 8.77 -3.37
C PHE A 259 13.67 8.88 -2.18
N ALA A 260 13.95 8.18 -1.08
CA ALA A 260 13.13 8.20 0.12
C ALA A 260 13.03 9.62 0.73
N VAL A 261 14.13 10.39 0.72
CA VAL A 261 14.13 11.80 1.16
C VAL A 261 13.23 12.66 0.28
N GLU A 262 13.37 12.57 -1.05
CA GLU A 262 12.51 13.33 -1.97
C GLU A 262 11.03 12.87 -1.90
N PHE A 263 10.78 11.58 -1.67
CA PHE A 263 9.43 11.05 -1.48
C PHE A 263 8.77 11.65 -0.21
N VAL A 264 9.50 11.70 0.91
CA VAL A 264 9.00 12.30 2.17
C VAL A 264 8.75 13.80 2.02
N LYS A 265 9.64 14.52 1.33
CA LYS A 265 9.51 15.96 1.05
C LYS A 265 8.19 16.32 0.36
N TYR A 266 7.71 15.47 -0.54
CA TYR A 266 6.44 15.68 -1.26
C TYR A 266 5.29 14.79 -0.78
N TYR A 267 5.49 14.02 0.31
CA TYR A 267 4.54 13.02 0.79
C TYR A 267 3.13 13.57 0.96
N LYS A 268 3.01 14.75 1.56
CA LYS A 268 1.74 15.43 1.79
C LYS A 268 0.94 15.65 0.50
N THR A 269 1.61 16.16 -0.54
CA THR A 269 0.99 16.40 -1.85
C THR A 269 0.63 15.07 -2.51
N LEU A 270 1.55 14.11 -2.49
CA LEU A 270 1.33 12.78 -3.08
C LEU A 270 0.14 12.06 -2.44
N GLN A 271 -0.03 12.16 -1.11
CA GLN A 271 -1.18 11.56 -0.41
C GLN A 271 -2.49 12.25 -0.75
N LYS A 272 -2.52 13.60 -0.81
CA LYS A 272 -3.72 14.33 -1.23
C LYS A 272 -4.14 13.98 -2.66
N GLU A 273 -3.16 13.92 -3.57
CA GLU A 273 -3.40 13.51 -4.95
C GLU A 273 -3.91 12.06 -5.02
N TYR A 274 -3.30 11.14 -4.29
CA TYR A 274 -3.73 9.73 -4.20
C TYR A 274 -5.16 9.57 -3.69
N ILE A 275 -5.57 10.35 -2.69
CA ILE A 275 -6.93 10.31 -2.16
C ILE A 275 -7.95 10.83 -3.19
N SER A 276 -7.58 11.86 -3.95
CA SER A 276 -8.43 12.42 -5.00
C SER A 276 -8.44 11.61 -6.31
N ASP A 277 -7.50 10.67 -6.46
CA ASP A 277 -7.27 9.89 -7.68
C ASP A 277 -8.27 8.73 -7.79
N ASP A 278 -8.96 8.64 -8.93
CA ASP A 278 -9.94 7.60 -9.26
C ASP A 278 -9.39 6.48 -10.16
N HIS A 279 -8.06 6.39 -10.26
CA HIS A 279 -7.34 5.36 -11.01
C HIS A 279 -6.80 4.25 -10.10
N ASP A 280 -6.22 3.22 -10.76
CA ASP A 280 -5.62 2.02 -10.16
C ASP A 280 -4.61 2.34 -9.03
N ARG A 281 -5.09 2.21 -7.78
CA ARG A 281 -4.34 2.53 -6.56
C ARG A 281 -3.05 1.72 -6.39
N VAL A 282 -3.00 0.50 -6.94
CA VAL A 282 -1.84 -0.41 -6.82
C VAL A 282 -0.64 0.13 -7.61
N LEU A 283 -0.89 0.89 -8.67
CA LEU A 283 0.13 1.49 -9.53
C LEU A 283 0.43 2.95 -9.16
N SER A 284 0.00 3.43 -7.99
CA SER A 284 0.36 4.77 -7.52
C SER A 284 1.77 4.78 -6.92
N VAL A 285 2.50 5.87 -7.11
CA VAL A 285 3.80 6.11 -6.45
C VAL A 285 3.69 6.01 -4.93
N THR A 286 2.51 6.29 -4.32
CA THR A 286 2.31 6.11 -2.88
C THR A 286 2.43 4.65 -2.42
N ALA A 287 2.17 3.68 -3.30
CA ALA A 287 2.37 2.25 -3.00
C ALA A 287 3.86 1.91 -2.77
N LEU A 288 4.79 2.74 -3.27
CA LEU A 288 6.22 2.59 -3.02
C LEU A 288 6.61 2.90 -1.56
N SER A 289 5.71 3.47 -0.76
CA SER A 289 5.92 3.70 0.68
C SER A 289 6.28 2.42 1.44
N VAL A 290 5.75 1.26 1.03
CA VAL A 290 6.14 -0.05 1.57
C VAL A 290 7.65 -0.23 1.43
N GLN A 291 8.23 0.06 0.27
CA GLN A 291 9.66 -0.09 0.01
C GLN A 291 10.55 0.91 0.75
N ILE A 292 9.96 1.90 1.43
CA ILE A 292 10.65 2.96 2.17
C ILE A 292 10.46 2.76 3.68
N PHE A 293 9.22 2.78 4.18
CA PHE A 293 8.91 2.78 5.62
C PHE A 293 9.07 1.40 6.27
N THR A 294 8.94 0.32 5.51
CA THR A 294 9.21 -1.04 6.02
C THR A 294 10.70 -1.36 6.10
N VAL A 295 11.58 -0.53 5.54
CA VAL A 295 13.03 -0.73 5.58
C VAL A 295 13.59 -0.05 6.84
N PRO A 296 14.03 -0.80 7.88
CA PRO A 296 14.35 -0.20 9.19
C PRO A 296 15.47 0.84 9.16
N THR A 297 16.47 0.63 8.31
CA THR A 297 17.60 1.56 8.15
C THR A 297 17.19 2.89 7.51
N LEU A 298 16.26 2.85 6.55
CA LEU A 298 15.71 4.05 5.91
C LEU A 298 14.72 4.75 6.84
N ALA A 299 13.83 4.00 7.50
CA ALA A 299 12.89 4.55 8.47
C ALA A 299 13.62 5.33 9.57
N ARG A 300 14.69 4.77 10.15
CA ARG A 300 15.51 5.47 11.15
C ARG A 300 16.10 6.78 10.62
N HIS A 301 16.72 6.73 9.45
CA HIS A 301 17.31 7.93 8.84
C HIS A 301 16.25 9.01 8.54
N LEU A 302 15.06 8.63 8.06
CA LEU A 302 13.98 9.58 7.77
C LEU A 302 13.38 10.20 9.05
N ILE A 303 13.37 9.46 10.15
CA ILE A 303 12.95 9.99 11.46
C ILE A 303 13.98 11.00 11.96
N GLU A 304 15.26 10.64 11.94
CA GLU A 304 16.34 11.48 12.47
C GLU A 304 16.61 12.74 11.64
N GLU A 305 16.58 12.65 10.30
CA GLU A 305 17.02 13.73 9.42
C GLU A 305 15.88 14.45 8.69
N GLN A 306 14.70 13.83 8.55
CA GLN A 306 13.60 14.36 7.73
C GLN A 306 12.29 14.60 8.51
N ASN A 307 12.27 14.40 9.83
CA ASN A 307 11.06 14.55 10.67
C ASN A 307 9.84 13.82 10.09
N VAL A 308 10.04 12.63 9.52
CA VAL A 308 8.99 11.93 8.76
C VAL A 308 7.72 11.67 9.57
N ILE A 309 7.83 11.46 10.89
CA ILE A 309 6.69 11.28 11.79
C ILE A 309 5.81 12.52 11.74
N THR A 310 6.40 13.71 11.95
CA THR A 310 5.68 14.98 11.87
C THR A 310 5.01 15.15 10.51
N THR A 311 5.72 14.88 9.41
CA THR A 311 5.17 14.99 8.05
C THR A 311 3.96 14.06 7.85
N ILE A 312 4.05 12.80 8.28
CA ILE A 312 2.95 11.83 8.16
C ILE A 312 1.78 12.26 9.05
N THR A 313 2.03 12.61 10.31
CA THR A 313 1.00 13.00 11.27
C THR A 313 0.28 14.27 10.84
N GLU A 314 0.99 15.30 10.40
CA GLU A 314 0.39 16.52 9.85
C GLU A 314 -0.44 16.24 8.60
N THR A 315 0.06 15.40 7.70
CA THR A 315 -0.67 14.99 6.50
C THR A 315 -1.98 14.30 6.88
N LEU A 316 -1.95 13.37 7.84
CA LEU A 316 -3.15 12.70 8.35
C LEU A 316 -4.09 13.72 8.99
N LEU A 317 -3.62 14.55 9.92
CA LEU A 317 -4.44 15.54 10.62
C LEU A 317 -5.10 16.56 9.69
N GLU A 318 -4.52 16.84 8.51
CA GLU A 318 -5.15 17.71 7.50
C GLU A 318 -6.20 17.01 6.65
N VAL A 319 -6.02 15.71 6.37
CA VAL A 319 -6.95 14.93 5.55
C VAL A 319 -8.14 14.46 6.37
N LEU A 320 -7.93 14.06 7.62
CA LEU A 320 -8.98 13.49 8.48
C LEU A 320 -10.24 14.37 8.61
N PRO A 321 -10.16 15.72 8.72
CA PRO A 321 -11.34 16.59 8.81
C PRO A 321 -12.29 16.48 7.62
N GLU A 322 -11.82 16.13 6.42
CA GLU A 322 -12.67 15.90 5.25
C GLU A 322 -13.58 14.68 5.42
N TYR A 323 -13.22 13.78 6.35
CA TYR A 323 -13.93 12.55 6.68
C TYR A 323 -14.63 12.61 8.03
N LEU A 324 -14.66 13.76 8.71
CA LEU A 324 -15.38 13.95 9.97
C LEU A 324 -16.77 14.56 9.70
N ASP A 325 -17.79 14.07 10.41
CA ASP A 325 -19.10 14.71 10.46
C ASP A 325 -19.06 16.00 11.30
N LYS A 326 -20.19 16.70 11.35
CA LYS A 326 -20.38 17.93 12.15
C LYS A 326 -20.21 17.71 13.67
N ASN A 327 -20.00 16.47 14.12
CA ASN A 327 -19.80 16.10 15.52
C ASN A 327 -18.40 15.52 15.78
N ASP A 328 -17.44 15.75 14.88
CA ASP A 328 -16.06 15.23 14.95
C ASP A 328 -15.98 13.70 15.01
N LYS A 329 -16.97 13.01 14.40
CA LYS A 329 -16.96 11.55 14.24
C LYS A 329 -16.66 11.19 12.79
N PHE A 330 -15.88 10.14 12.58
CA PHE A 330 -15.64 9.62 11.24
C PHE A 330 -16.94 9.27 10.53
N ASN A 331 -17.20 9.98 9.44
CA ASN A 331 -18.33 9.77 8.57
C ASN A 331 -17.88 8.96 7.36
N PHE A 332 -17.96 7.64 7.45
CA PHE A 332 -17.68 6.75 6.33
C PHE A 332 -18.79 6.75 5.25
N GLN A 333 -19.78 7.65 5.33
CA GLN A 333 -20.88 7.76 4.36
C GLN A 333 -20.47 8.35 2.99
N GLY A 334 -19.19 8.72 2.81
CA GLY A 334 -18.67 9.32 1.58
C GLY A 334 -18.33 8.36 0.44
N TYR A 335 -18.26 7.04 0.67
CA TYR A 335 -18.23 6.06 -0.42
C TYR A 335 -19.66 5.90 -0.97
N SER A 336 -20.04 6.79 -1.88
CA SER A 336 -21.26 6.73 -2.73
C SER A 336 -22.60 6.59 -1.98
N GLN A 337 -23.13 7.70 -1.48
CA GLN A 337 -24.51 7.80 -0.98
C GLN A 337 -25.61 7.83 -2.06
N ASP A 338 -25.30 7.70 -3.36
CA ASP A 338 -26.33 7.56 -4.41
C ASP A 338 -26.77 6.11 -4.68
N LYS A 339 -26.14 5.11 -4.03
CA LYS A 339 -26.49 3.68 -4.18
C LYS A 339 -27.50 3.13 -3.17
N LEU A 340 -28.16 3.98 -2.39
CA LEU A 340 -29.07 3.50 -1.33
C LEU A 340 -30.37 4.32 -1.22
N ASN A 341 -31.02 4.59 -2.35
CA ASN A 341 -32.45 4.88 -2.32
C ASN A 341 -33.24 3.59 -2.01
N ARG A 342 -33.30 3.25 -0.72
CA ARG A 342 -34.50 2.75 -0.03
C ARG A 342 -34.20 2.51 1.47
N GLY A 343 -34.64 3.48 2.29
CA GLY A 343 -35.02 3.25 3.68
C GLY A 343 -34.02 3.72 4.75
N MET A 344 -34.15 4.99 5.15
CA MET A 344 -34.10 5.57 6.52
C MET A 344 -33.50 4.66 7.61
N GLU A 345 -32.57 5.05 8.51
CA GLU A 345 -32.37 6.30 9.28
C GLU A 345 -31.13 6.17 10.25
N GLU A 346 -30.69 7.28 10.87
CA GLU A 346 -29.51 7.54 11.74
C GLU A 346 -29.15 6.54 12.89
N ILE A 347 -27.86 6.46 13.27
CA ILE A 347 -27.39 5.79 14.51
C ILE A 347 -27.26 6.77 15.69
N LYS A 348 -27.95 6.47 16.79
CA LYS A 348 -27.60 6.87 18.18
C LYS A 348 -27.55 5.64 19.10
N ARG A 349 -26.69 5.72 20.13
CA ARG A 349 -26.52 4.75 21.23
C ARG A 349 -27.88 4.21 21.70
N GLN A 350 -28.10 2.91 21.47
CA GLN A 350 -29.38 2.17 21.57
C GLN A 350 -30.66 3.02 21.66
N ILE A 351 -31.14 3.52 20.51
CA ILE A 351 -32.49 3.34 19.92
C ILE A 351 -32.33 3.79 18.46
N GLY A 352 -32.35 2.85 17.50
CA GLY A 352 -32.35 3.18 16.07
C GLY A 352 -31.17 2.63 15.28
N GLN A 353 -31.53 1.68 14.39
CA GLN A 353 -30.96 1.42 13.06
C GLN A 353 -29.58 0.76 12.92
N HIS A 354 -29.46 -0.05 11.86
CA HIS A 354 -28.38 -0.97 11.51
C HIS A 354 -27.51 -0.33 10.41
N ILE A 355 -26.17 -0.44 10.51
CA ILE A 355 -25.26 -0.13 9.40
C ILE A 355 -24.64 -1.44 8.91
N GLU A 356 -24.80 -1.73 7.62
CA GLU A 356 -23.91 -2.65 6.90
C GLU A 356 -22.65 -1.86 6.53
N VAL A 357 -21.48 -2.34 6.98
CA VAL A 357 -20.17 -1.83 6.57
C VAL A 357 -19.50 -2.91 5.72
N ASP A 358 -19.16 -2.56 4.48
CA ASP A 358 -18.23 -3.32 3.65
C ASP A 358 -16.78 -3.07 4.18
N PRO A 359 -15.92 -4.09 4.29
CA PRO A 359 -14.70 -3.99 5.09
C PRO A 359 -13.49 -3.42 4.34
N ASP A 360 -13.17 -2.14 4.56
CA ASP A 360 -11.84 -1.57 4.23
C ASP A 360 -10.81 -1.81 5.37
N TRP A 361 -10.98 -2.84 6.22
CA TRP A 361 -10.00 -3.13 7.28
C TRP A 361 -8.64 -3.52 6.70
N GLU A 362 -8.59 -4.11 5.50
CA GLU A 362 -7.34 -4.44 4.82
C GLU A 362 -6.46 -3.21 4.61
N ALA A 363 -7.06 -2.05 4.31
CA ALA A 363 -6.33 -0.79 4.14
C ALA A 363 -5.74 -0.29 5.47
N ALA A 364 -6.52 -0.35 6.57
CA ALA A 364 -6.03 0.05 7.89
C ALA A 364 -4.92 -0.87 8.40
N ILE A 365 -5.08 -2.20 8.24
CA ILE A 365 -4.04 -3.18 8.58
C ILE A 365 -2.81 -2.98 7.69
N ALA A 366 -2.98 -2.75 6.39
CA ALA A 366 -1.86 -2.49 5.48
C ALA A 366 -1.09 -1.22 5.86
N ILE A 367 -1.77 -0.12 6.21
CA ILE A 367 -1.14 1.11 6.70
C ILE A 367 -0.38 0.84 8.00
N GLN A 368 -0.98 0.12 8.95
CA GLN A 368 -0.32 -0.23 10.21
C GLN A 368 0.93 -1.09 9.99
N MET A 369 0.86 -2.07 9.09
CA MET A 369 2.02 -2.88 8.67
C MET A 369 3.10 -2.02 8.00
N GLN A 370 2.72 -1.07 7.15
CA GLN A 370 3.66 -0.14 6.50
C GLN A 370 4.40 0.75 7.51
N LEU A 371 3.71 1.14 8.59
CA LEU A 371 4.22 2.04 9.62
C LEU A 371 4.88 1.32 10.80
N LYS A 372 4.89 -0.02 10.84
CA LYS A 372 5.41 -0.85 11.95
C LYS A 372 6.73 -0.32 12.55
N ASN A 373 7.76 -0.12 11.73
CA ASN A 373 9.07 0.32 12.23
C ASN A 373 9.02 1.74 12.82
N ILE A 374 8.22 2.61 12.21
CA ILE A 374 8.05 4.01 12.66
C ILE A 374 7.30 4.02 13.99
N LEU A 375 6.26 3.19 14.13
CA LEU A 375 5.48 3.06 15.37
C LEU A 375 6.33 2.50 16.52
N LEU A 376 7.19 1.51 16.24
CA LEU A 376 8.14 0.98 17.23
C LEU A 376 9.09 2.07 17.75
N MET A 377 9.70 2.84 16.86
CA MET A 377 10.63 3.90 17.24
C MET A 377 9.92 5.06 17.95
N PHE A 378 8.69 5.38 17.55
CA PHE A 378 7.86 6.37 18.25
C PHE A 378 7.58 5.95 19.69
N GLN A 379 7.28 4.67 19.94
CA GLN A 379 7.09 4.14 21.29
C GLN A 379 8.35 4.28 22.15
N GLU A 380 9.52 3.96 21.59
CA GLU A 380 10.82 4.11 22.28
C GLU A 380 11.11 5.57 22.62
N TRP A 381 10.81 6.49 21.70
CA TRP A 381 10.96 7.93 21.92
C TRP A 381 10.02 8.45 23.01
N CYS A 382 8.73 8.09 22.95
CA CYS A 382 7.76 8.46 24.00
C CYS A 382 8.17 7.95 25.39
N ALA A 383 8.84 6.79 25.47
CA ALA A 383 9.34 6.25 26.73
C ALA A 383 10.56 7.02 27.29
N CYS A 384 11.23 7.83 26.47
CA CYS A 384 12.47 8.55 26.82
C CYS A 384 12.27 10.06 27.02
N ASP A 385 11.15 10.64 26.60
CA ASP A 385 10.87 12.07 26.65
C ASP A 385 10.12 12.47 27.94
N GLU A 386 10.74 13.32 28.77
CA GLU A 386 10.17 13.79 30.05
C GLU A 386 9.06 14.85 29.86
N GLU A 387 8.95 15.52 28.70
CA GLU A 387 7.93 16.54 28.41
C GLU A 387 6.67 15.96 27.71
N PHE A 388 6.67 14.67 27.37
CA PHE A 388 5.61 14.04 26.61
C PHE A 388 4.30 13.90 27.42
N GLN A 389 3.15 14.22 26.79
CA GLN A 389 1.82 14.04 27.39
C GLN A 389 1.40 12.57 27.35
N VAL A 390 1.78 11.84 28.40
CA VAL A 390 1.56 10.39 28.55
C VAL A 390 0.08 10.00 28.42
N GLU A 391 -0.85 10.90 28.77
CA GLU A 391 -2.29 10.68 28.63
C GLU A 391 -2.69 10.36 27.17
N LEU A 392 -2.06 11.00 26.18
CA LEU A 392 -2.35 10.78 24.77
C LEU A 392 -1.86 9.41 24.29
N LEU A 393 -0.75 8.92 24.85
CA LEU A 393 -0.22 7.58 24.56
C LEU A 393 -1.14 6.48 25.09
N VAL A 394 -1.77 6.69 26.25
CA VAL A 394 -2.69 5.71 26.86
C VAL A 394 -4.08 5.75 26.24
N GLU A 395 -4.56 6.94 25.85
CA GLU A 395 -5.94 7.17 25.45
C GLU A 395 -6.41 6.30 24.28
N TYR A 396 -5.65 6.21 23.19
CA TYR A 396 -6.06 5.47 22.00
C TYR A 396 -6.02 3.94 22.20
N PRO A 397 -4.93 3.35 22.73
CA PRO A 397 -4.90 1.93 23.11
C PRO A 397 -6.03 1.54 24.07
N LEU A 398 -6.28 2.39 25.08
CA LEU A 398 -7.35 2.13 26.05
C LEU A 398 -8.73 2.12 25.38
N ARG A 399 -8.98 2.98 24.40
CA ARG A 399 -10.24 2.97 23.64
C ARG A 399 -10.42 1.69 22.83
N CYS A 400 -9.35 1.16 22.24
CA CYS A 400 -9.39 -0.13 21.54
C CYS A 400 -9.74 -1.27 22.50
N LEU A 401 -9.06 -1.35 23.64
CA LEU A 401 -9.32 -2.36 24.67
C LEU A 401 -10.73 -2.27 25.26
N VAL A 402 -11.24 -1.04 25.48
CA VAL A 402 -12.63 -0.80 25.91
C VAL A 402 -13.62 -1.27 24.85
N LEU A 403 -13.36 -1.04 23.56
CA LEU A 403 -14.22 -1.55 22.49
C LEU A 403 -14.29 -3.08 22.53
N VAL A 404 -13.15 -3.75 22.68
CA VAL A 404 -13.09 -5.22 22.84
C VAL A 404 -13.91 -5.68 24.04
N ALA A 405 -13.77 -5.02 25.20
CA ALA A 405 -14.53 -5.30 26.41
C ALA A 405 -16.04 -5.09 26.22
N GLN A 406 -16.45 -4.05 25.49
CA GLN A 406 -17.85 -3.78 25.20
C GLN A 406 -18.45 -4.79 24.21
N VAL A 407 -17.65 -5.25 23.24
CA VAL A 407 -18.06 -6.34 22.33
C VAL A 407 -18.24 -7.63 23.12
N ALA A 408 -17.32 -7.93 24.05
CA ALA A 408 -17.46 -9.04 24.99
C ALA A 408 -18.69 -8.93 25.90
N ALA A 409 -19.05 -7.72 26.33
CA ALA A 409 -20.27 -7.42 27.07
C ALA A 409 -21.53 -7.45 26.19
N GLU A 410 -21.41 -7.82 24.92
CA GLU A 410 -22.52 -7.95 23.96
C GLU A 410 -23.26 -6.62 23.70
N MET A 411 -22.60 -5.49 23.92
CA MET A 411 -23.19 -4.15 23.73
C MET A 411 -23.37 -3.79 22.25
N TRP A 412 -22.69 -4.52 21.35
CA TRP A 412 -22.62 -4.27 19.91
C TRP A 412 -23.22 -5.39 19.03
N ARG A 413 -24.13 -6.21 19.57
CA ARG A 413 -24.72 -7.39 18.88
C ARG A 413 -25.30 -7.11 17.48
N ARG A 414 -25.68 -5.86 17.17
CA ARG A 414 -26.30 -5.48 15.88
C ARG A 414 -25.28 -5.14 14.79
N ASN A 415 -24.00 -5.03 15.10
CA ASN A 415 -22.92 -4.75 14.15
C ASN A 415 -22.50 -6.01 13.35
N GLY A 416 -23.15 -7.14 13.60
CA GLY A 416 -22.97 -8.39 12.87
C GLY A 416 -21.56 -8.99 13.03
N LEU A 417 -21.21 -9.85 12.07
CA LEU A 417 -19.93 -10.56 12.05
C LEU A 417 -18.73 -9.62 11.81
N SER A 418 -18.93 -8.46 11.19
CA SER A 418 -17.84 -7.54 10.83
C SER A 418 -17.06 -7.06 12.07
N LEU A 419 -17.75 -6.56 13.11
CA LEU A 419 -17.09 -6.13 14.34
C LEU A 419 -16.47 -7.30 15.12
N ILE A 420 -17.12 -8.46 15.09
CA ILE A 420 -16.59 -9.69 15.71
C ILE A 420 -15.30 -10.12 15.00
N SER A 421 -15.25 -10.04 13.66
CA SER A 421 -14.07 -10.33 12.87
C SER A 421 -12.93 -9.33 13.14
N GLN A 422 -13.23 -8.05 13.32
CA GLN A 422 -12.20 -7.05 13.69
C GLN A 422 -11.55 -7.39 15.04
N VAL A 423 -12.37 -7.67 16.06
CA VAL A 423 -11.87 -8.07 17.38
C VAL A 423 -11.09 -9.39 17.29
N PHE A 424 -11.54 -10.34 16.47
CA PHE A 424 -10.83 -11.58 16.23
C PHE A 424 -9.44 -11.34 15.64
N TYR A 425 -9.32 -10.58 14.55
CA TYR A 425 -8.01 -10.32 13.92
C TYR A 425 -7.09 -9.46 14.78
N TYR A 426 -7.64 -8.51 15.54
CA TYR A 426 -6.90 -7.69 16.50
C TYR A 426 -6.15 -8.55 17.54
N GLN A 427 -6.73 -9.69 17.94
CA GLN A 427 -6.16 -10.63 18.91
C GLN A 427 -5.49 -11.86 18.27
N ASP A 428 -5.59 -12.04 16.95
CA ASP A 428 -5.07 -13.22 16.26
C ASP A 428 -3.54 -13.21 16.18
N VAL A 429 -2.93 -14.39 16.24
CA VAL A 429 -1.45 -14.55 16.23
C VAL A 429 -0.76 -13.86 15.06
N LYS A 430 -1.44 -13.70 13.92
CA LYS A 430 -0.89 -13.04 12.73
C LYS A 430 -0.69 -11.53 12.90
N CYS A 431 -1.50 -10.89 13.73
CA CYS A 431 -1.54 -9.43 13.84
C CYS A 431 -1.30 -8.92 15.27
N ARG A 432 -1.48 -9.76 16.30
CA ARG A 432 -1.48 -9.33 17.72
C ARG A 432 -0.19 -8.65 18.15
N GLU A 433 0.98 -9.09 17.66
CA GLU A 433 2.28 -8.50 17.99
C GLU A 433 2.38 -7.01 17.59
N GLU A 434 1.61 -6.62 16.57
CA GLU A 434 1.61 -5.27 16.00
C GLU A 434 0.41 -4.43 16.44
N MET A 435 -0.55 -5.06 17.13
CA MET A 435 -1.82 -4.47 17.54
C MET A 435 -2.02 -4.65 19.05
N TYR A 436 -2.69 -5.73 19.46
CA TYR A 436 -3.09 -5.97 20.85
C TYR A 436 -1.92 -5.89 21.84
N ASP A 437 -0.79 -6.51 21.52
CA ASP A 437 0.38 -6.56 22.40
C ASP A 437 0.97 -5.16 22.57
N LYS A 438 0.99 -4.36 21.50
CA LYS A 438 1.45 -2.96 21.54
C LYS A 438 0.55 -2.08 22.37
N ASP A 439 -0.76 -2.27 22.28
CA ASP A 439 -1.70 -1.52 23.10
C ASP A 439 -1.48 -1.79 24.59
N ILE A 440 -1.25 -3.06 24.98
CA ILE A 440 -0.91 -3.42 26.37
C ILE A 440 0.42 -2.79 26.80
N ILE A 441 1.46 -2.84 25.95
CA ILE A 441 2.75 -2.22 26.24
C ILE A 441 2.63 -0.71 26.42
N MET A 442 1.84 -0.02 25.58
CA MET A 442 1.59 1.41 25.72
C MET A 442 0.90 1.73 27.06
N LEU A 443 -0.06 0.91 27.48
CA LEU A 443 -0.67 1.02 28.81
C LEU A 443 0.35 0.78 29.94
N GLN A 444 1.28 -0.17 29.79
CA GLN A 444 2.34 -0.44 30.77
C GLN A 444 3.31 0.73 30.91
N ILE A 445 3.74 1.33 29.79
CA ILE A 445 4.57 2.53 29.77
C ILE A 445 3.80 3.68 30.43
N GLY A 446 2.55 3.91 30.03
CA GLY A 446 1.72 4.97 30.59
C GLY A 446 1.49 4.83 32.09
N ALA A 447 1.16 3.62 32.56
CA ALA A 447 1.00 3.33 33.98
C ALA A 447 2.28 3.54 34.80
N SER A 448 3.46 3.42 34.18
CA SER A 448 4.74 3.66 34.84
C SER A 448 5.10 5.13 35.01
N LEU A 449 4.56 6.00 34.14
CA LEU A 449 4.86 7.43 34.10
C LEU A 449 3.75 8.30 34.73
N MET A 450 2.51 7.82 34.79
CA MET A 450 1.35 8.58 35.28
C MET A 450 1.15 8.43 36.80
N ASP A 451 0.44 9.39 37.42
CA ASP A 451 -0.07 9.20 38.79
C ASP A 451 -1.04 8.01 38.83
N PRO A 452 -0.87 7.06 39.79
CA PRO A 452 -1.70 5.87 39.86
C PRO A 452 -3.21 6.16 39.99
N ASN A 453 -3.61 7.23 40.69
CA ASN A 453 -5.02 7.56 40.81
C ASN A 453 -5.56 8.12 39.50
N HIS A 454 -4.76 8.92 38.79
CA HIS A 454 -5.14 9.44 37.48
C HIS A 454 -5.31 8.31 36.46
N PHE A 455 -4.38 7.36 36.40
CA PHE A 455 -4.48 6.20 35.52
C PHE A 455 -5.73 5.35 35.81
N LEU A 456 -6.00 5.06 37.09
CA LEU A 456 -7.20 4.32 37.50
C LEU A 456 -8.49 5.08 37.19
N LEU A 457 -8.49 6.40 37.36
CA LEU A 457 -9.65 7.24 37.02
C LEU A 457 -9.93 7.23 35.52
N LEU A 458 -8.88 7.26 34.70
CA LEU A 458 -8.97 7.16 33.24
C LEU A 458 -9.60 5.82 32.82
N LEU A 459 -9.13 4.70 33.38
CA LEU A 459 -9.73 3.38 33.16
C LEU A 459 -11.22 3.37 33.55
N LEU A 460 -11.55 3.80 34.77
CA LEU A 460 -12.93 3.84 35.27
C LEU A 460 -13.85 4.71 34.41
N GLN A 461 -13.34 5.83 33.90
CA GLN A 461 -14.10 6.73 33.05
C GLN A 461 -14.34 6.11 31.67
N ARG A 462 -13.33 5.49 31.05
CA ARG A 462 -13.44 4.91 29.70
C ARG A 462 -14.28 3.64 29.67
N TYR A 463 -14.18 2.80 30.70
CA TYR A 463 -15.08 1.66 30.87
C TYR A 463 -16.50 2.06 31.34
N GLU A 464 -16.75 3.36 31.57
CA GLU A 464 -18.03 3.90 32.07
C GLU A 464 -18.47 3.32 33.43
N LEU A 465 -17.51 2.87 34.24
CA LEU A 465 -17.74 2.22 35.53
C LEU A 465 -17.71 3.19 36.72
N ALA A 466 -17.36 4.47 36.50
CA ALA A 466 -17.26 5.47 37.56
C ALA A 466 -18.53 5.58 38.42
N ASP A 467 -19.72 5.48 37.81
CA ASP A 467 -21.00 5.50 38.54
C ASP A 467 -21.25 4.18 39.31
N ALA A 468 -20.83 3.04 38.77
CA ALA A 468 -20.99 1.73 39.40
C ALA A 468 -20.21 1.65 40.72
N PHE A 469 -19.00 2.22 40.76
CA PHE A 469 -18.18 2.28 41.97
C PHE A 469 -18.61 3.40 42.95
N LYS A 470 -19.34 4.43 42.48
CA LYS A 470 -19.86 5.52 43.33
C LYS A 470 -21.22 5.22 43.95
N LYS A 471 -22.08 4.45 43.29
CA LYS A 471 -23.48 4.21 43.69
C LYS A 471 -23.72 2.73 43.98
N ILE A 472 -23.93 2.39 45.25
CA ILE A 472 -24.57 1.12 45.67
C ILE A 472 -26.08 1.19 45.37
N LYS A 473 -26.48 1.50 44.13
CA LYS A 473 -27.87 1.37 43.69
C LYS A 473 -27.94 0.25 42.67
N LEU A 474 -28.40 -0.90 43.14
CA LEU A 474 -28.80 -2.04 42.32
C LEU A 474 -29.86 -1.58 41.32
N THR A 475 -29.44 -1.37 40.07
CA THR A 475 -30.35 -1.37 38.92
C THR A 475 -31.09 -2.72 38.91
N LYS A 476 -32.39 -2.73 38.59
CA LYS A 476 -33.18 -3.98 38.51
C LYS A 476 -33.08 -4.68 37.14
N ASP A 477 -32.46 -4.02 36.18
CA ASP A 477 -32.24 -4.54 34.83
C ASP A 477 -31.09 -5.55 34.84
N GLN A 478 -31.43 -6.81 34.62
CA GLN A 478 -30.48 -7.92 34.63
C GLN A 478 -29.47 -7.85 33.48
N ASP A 479 -29.86 -7.29 32.33
CA ASP A 479 -28.96 -7.18 31.18
C ASP A 479 -27.88 -6.11 31.43
N LEU A 480 -28.27 -4.98 32.03
CA LEU A 480 -27.31 -3.94 32.46
C LEU A 480 -26.36 -4.45 33.55
N ILE A 481 -26.84 -5.27 34.50
CA ILE A 481 -25.96 -5.89 35.51
C ILE A 481 -24.97 -6.84 34.83
N LYS A 482 -25.44 -7.68 33.89
CA LYS A 482 -24.58 -8.62 33.17
C LYS A 482 -23.49 -7.88 32.39
N GLN A 483 -23.87 -6.83 31.64
CA GLN A 483 -22.93 -5.98 30.90
C GLN A 483 -21.91 -5.32 31.83
N CYS A 484 -22.38 -4.72 32.93
CA CYS A 484 -21.51 -4.07 33.91
C CYS A 484 -20.51 -5.05 34.53
N ASN A 485 -20.94 -6.26 34.89
CA ASN A 485 -20.06 -7.29 35.44
C ASN A 485 -18.98 -7.71 34.44
N VAL A 486 -19.32 -7.89 33.16
CA VAL A 486 -18.35 -8.21 32.11
C VAL A 486 -17.36 -7.05 31.94
N LEU A 487 -17.82 -5.81 31.93
CA LEU A 487 -16.93 -4.64 31.84
C LEU A 487 -15.99 -4.52 33.04
N ILE A 488 -16.47 -4.82 34.25
CA ILE A 488 -15.65 -4.85 35.47
C ILE A 488 -14.58 -5.95 35.35
N GLU A 489 -14.97 -7.14 34.91
CA GLU A 489 -14.05 -8.27 34.70
C GLU A 489 -12.96 -7.91 33.68
N GLU A 490 -13.33 -7.40 32.52
CA GLU A 490 -12.38 -7.00 31.47
C GLU A 490 -11.48 -5.85 31.93
N MET A 491 -12.00 -4.85 32.66
CA MET A 491 -11.18 -3.76 33.22
C MET A 491 -10.15 -4.28 34.23
N LEU A 492 -10.57 -5.15 35.15
CA LEU A 492 -9.68 -5.76 36.14
C LEU A 492 -8.63 -6.64 35.45
N GLN A 493 -9.01 -7.35 34.39
CA GLN A 493 -8.11 -8.15 33.58
C GLN A 493 -7.01 -7.27 32.95
N ILE A 494 -7.34 -6.11 32.38
CA ILE A 494 -6.35 -5.17 31.86
C ILE A 494 -5.40 -4.69 32.96
N ILE A 495 -5.90 -4.40 34.17
CA ILE A 495 -5.03 -4.02 35.30
C ILE A 495 -4.06 -5.17 35.64
N ILE A 496 -4.53 -6.41 35.63
CA ILE A 496 -3.69 -7.59 35.87
C ILE A 496 -2.64 -7.73 34.77
N TYR A 497 -2.98 -7.50 33.50
CA TYR A 497 -2.02 -7.56 32.39
C TYR A 497 -0.95 -6.47 32.51
N VAL A 498 -1.36 -5.25 32.81
CA VAL A 498 -0.45 -4.11 32.98
C VAL A 498 0.54 -4.34 34.12
N VAL A 499 0.09 -4.89 35.25
CA VAL A 499 0.94 -5.06 36.44
C VAL A 499 1.70 -6.39 36.43
N GLY A 500 1.06 -7.46 35.97
CA GLY A 500 1.51 -8.85 36.14
C GLY A 500 2.21 -9.45 34.92
N GLU A 501 1.73 -9.18 33.71
CA GLU A 501 2.26 -9.82 32.50
C GLU A 501 3.24 -8.91 31.76
N ARG A 502 4.44 -8.77 32.34
CA ARG A 502 5.53 -7.92 31.84
C ARG A 502 6.66 -8.74 31.21
N TYR A 503 6.33 -9.65 30.29
CA TYR A 503 7.30 -10.50 29.58
C TYR A 503 7.66 -9.91 28.21
N VAL A 504 8.10 -8.64 28.20
CA VAL A 504 8.53 -7.94 26.99
C VAL A 504 9.89 -7.27 27.24
N PRO A 505 10.90 -7.48 26.37
CA PRO A 505 12.18 -6.79 26.48
C PRO A 505 11.99 -5.27 26.46
N GLY A 506 12.59 -4.57 27.41
CA GLY A 506 12.44 -3.12 27.59
C GLY A 506 11.38 -2.72 28.61
N VAL A 507 10.32 -3.52 28.79
CA VAL A 507 9.35 -3.34 29.90
C VAL A 507 9.87 -4.02 31.17
N SER A 508 10.48 -5.20 31.02
CA SER A 508 11.12 -5.95 32.10
C SER A 508 12.47 -6.48 31.67
N ASN A 509 13.25 -6.97 32.62
CA ASN A 509 14.58 -7.55 32.37
C ASN A 509 14.46 -9.00 31.89
N VAL A 510 13.92 -9.18 30.68
CA VAL A 510 13.70 -10.48 30.02
C VAL A 510 14.34 -10.47 28.62
N THR A 511 14.80 -11.64 28.19
CA THR A 511 15.34 -11.84 26.83
C THR A 511 14.25 -12.26 25.86
N LYS A 512 14.51 -12.16 24.55
CA LYS A 512 13.59 -12.71 23.52
C LYS A 512 13.37 -14.22 23.69
N GLU A 513 14.37 -14.94 24.20
CA GLU A 513 14.25 -16.36 24.50
C GLU A 513 13.23 -16.61 25.63
N ASP A 514 13.26 -15.78 26.68
CA ASP A 514 12.30 -15.88 27.80
C ASP A 514 10.86 -15.63 27.35
N VAL A 515 10.65 -14.70 26.41
CA VAL A 515 9.32 -14.46 25.81
C VAL A 515 8.81 -15.71 25.07
N ILE A 516 9.67 -16.33 24.25
CA ILE A 516 9.29 -17.55 23.52
C ILE A 516 9.06 -18.72 24.50
N MET A 517 9.88 -18.85 25.54
CA MET A 517 9.65 -19.82 26.61
C MET A 517 8.28 -19.61 27.25
N ARG A 518 7.93 -18.35 27.55
CA ARG A 518 6.63 -17.97 28.11
C ARG A 518 5.49 -18.44 27.22
N GLU A 519 5.55 -18.19 25.90
CA GLU A 519 4.53 -18.64 24.95
C GLU A 519 4.37 -20.17 24.94
N ILE A 520 5.50 -20.89 24.79
CA ILE A 520 5.48 -22.36 24.63
C ILE A 520 4.99 -23.04 25.91
N ILE A 521 5.38 -22.53 27.08
CA ILE A 521 4.90 -23.06 28.36
C ILE A 521 3.37 -23.01 28.40
N HIS A 522 2.78 -21.86 28.08
CA HIS A 522 1.32 -21.70 28.12
C HIS A 522 0.59 -22.48 27.02
N LEU A 523 1.18 -22.64 25.83
CA LEU A 523 0.64 -23.51 24.78
C LEU A 523 0.59 -24.97 25.23
N LEU A 524 1.70 -25.48 25.79
CA LEU A 524 1.82 -26.88 26.20
C LEU A 524 1.08 -27.21 27.51
N CYS A 525 0.79 -26.21 28.35
CA CYS A 525 -0.16 -26.36 29.46
C CYS A 525 -1.56 -26.75 28.97
N ILE A 526 -2.01 -26.15 27.86
CA ILE A 526 -3.34 -26.41 27.29
C ILE A 526 -3.44 -27.83 26.74
N GLU A 527 -2.47 -28.27 25.94
CA GLU A 527 -2.41 -29.64 25.46
C GLU A 527 -1.03 -30.00 24.92
N PRO A 528 -0.66 -31.30 24.91
CA PRO A 528 0.54 -31.75 24.21
C PRO A 528 0.43 -31.46 22.70
N MET A 529 1.43 -30.79 22.12
CA MET A 529 1.40 -30.34 20.73
C MET A 529 2.56 -30.91 19.91
N ALA A 530 2.34 -31.18 18.62
CA ALA A 530 3.41 -31.48 17.68
C ALA A 530 4.21 -30.21 17.33
N HIS A 531 5.46 -30.35 16.88
CA HIS A 531 6.32 -29.22 16.50
C HIS A 531 5.61 -28.23 15.56
N SER A 532 5.00 -28.74 14.49
CA SER A 532 4.30 -27.93 13.49
C SER A 532 3.10 -27.15 14.05
N ALA A 533 2.45 -27.67 15.09
CA ALA A 533 1.35 -26.96 15.76
C ALA A 533 1.88 -25.81 16.62
N ILE A 534 2.98 -26.03 17.35
CA ILE A 534 3.66 -24.99 18.13
C ILE A 534 4.11 -23.86 17.21
N THR A 535 4.81 -24.18 16.10
CA THR A 535 5.28 -23.16 15.14
C THR A 535 4.14 -22.33 14.55
N LYS A 536 2.98 -22.95 14.27
CA LYS A 536 1.81 -22.25 13.72
C LYS A 536 1.10 -21.35 14.75
N SER A 537 1.23 -21.67 16.04
CA SER A 537 0.63 -20.92 17.14
C SER A 537 1.54 -19.79 17.66
N LEU A 538 2.74 -19.66 17.12
CA LEU A 538 3.68 -18.57 17.41
C LEU A 538 3.70 -17.56 16.25
N PRO A 539 4.00 -16.28 16.51
CA PRO A 539 4.17 -15.26 15.48
C PRO A 539 5.31 -15.59 14.50
N GLU A 540 5.19 -15.16 13.24
CA GLU A 540 6.20 -15.40 12.19
C GLU A 540 7.49 -14.61 12.51
N ASN A 541 8.59 -15.32 12.75
CA ASN A 541 9.89 -14.71 13.05
C ASN A 541 10.87 -14.91 11.89
N GLU A 542 11.49 -13.82 11.42
CA GLU A 542 12.44 -13.80 10.30
C GLU A 542 13.77 -14.52 10.59
N ASN A 543 14.06 -14.84 11.87
CA ASN A 543 15.32 -15.45 12.32
C ASN A 543 15.11 -16.83 12.99
N ASN A 544 15.12 -17.85 12.13
CA ASN A 544 15.63 -19.23 12.31
C ASN A 544 14.87 -20.25 13.19
N GLU A 545 14.44 -21.33 12.52
CA GLU A 545 14.03 -22.63 13.08
C GLU A 545 15.01 -23.20 14.14
N THR A 546 16.30 -22.82 14.11
CA THR A 546 17.33 -23.32 15.04
C THR A 546 17.26 -22.74 16.45
N GLY A 547 16.64 -21.57 16.66
CA GLY A 547 16.42 -21.01 18.00
C GLY A 547 15.28 -21.71 18.73
N LEU A 548 14.20 -22.02 17.99
CA LEU A 548 12.96 -22.57 18.54
C LEU A 548 13.16 -23.98 19.13
N GLU A 549 13.92 -24.86 18.46
CA GLU A 549 14.19 -26.21 18.97
C GLU A 549 14.88 -26.19 20.34
N ASN A 550 15.87 -25.32 20.51
CA ASN A 550 16.57 -25.17 21.80
C ASN A 550 15.62 -24.73 22.92
N VAL A 551 14.65 -23.86 22.61
CA VAL A 551 13.66 -23.41 23.58
C VAL A 551 12.70 -24.54 23.93
N ILE A 552 12.20 -25.28 22.93
CA ILE A 552 11.30 -26.43 23.14
C ILE A 552 11.98 -27.48 24.02
N ASP A 553 13.25 -27.81 23.76
CA ASP A 553 14.01 -28.78 24.55
C ASP A 553 14.22 -28.33 26.01
N LYS A 554 14.25 -27.02 26.27
CA LYS A 554 14.31 -26.48 27.64
C LYS A 554 13.00 -26.67 28.39
N VAL A 555 11.85 -26.41 27.75
CA VAL A 555 10.54 -26.37 28.44
C VAL A 555 9.72 -27.66 28.33
N ALA A 556 9.99 -28.51 27.34
CA ALA A 556 9.16 -29.66 27.01
C ALA A 556 9.96 -30.95 26.87
N THR A 557 9.26 -32.08 26.90
CA THR A 557 9.79 -33.42 26.66
C THR A 557 9.11 -34.03 25.44
N PHE A 558 9.91 -34.55 24.51
CA PHE A 558 9.38 -35.18 23.32
C PHE A 558 8.88 -36.60 23.62
N LYS A 559 7.59 -36.83 23.39
CA LYS A 559 6.94 -38.12 23.49
C LYS A 559 6.82 -38.75 22.12
N LYS A 560 7.50 -39.87 21.94
CA LYS A 560 7.50 -40.62 20.68
C LYS A 560 6.06 -41.03 20.32
N PRO A 561 5.72 -40.98 19.02
CA PRO A 561 4.41 -41.43 18.57
C PRO A 561 4.17 -42.91 18.92
N GLY A 562 2.93 -43.24 19.26
CA GLY A 562 2.45 -44.62 19.26
C GLY A 562 2.34 -45.19 17.84
N VAL A 563 1.70 -46.36 17.70
CA VAL A 563 1.63 -47.15 16.45
C VAL A 563 0.97 -46.42 15.26
N SER A 564 0.26 -45.30 15.50
CA SER A 564 -0.45 -44.55 14.45
C SER A 564 -0.46 -43.02 14.65
N GLY A 565 0.46 -42.46 15.43
CA GLY A 565 0.46 -41.03 15.78
C GLY A 565 1.65 -40.24 15.24
N HIS A 566 1.64 -38.93 15.45
CA HIS A 566 2.83 -38.07 15.37
C HIS A 566 3.40 -37.83 16.77
N GLY A 567 4.70 -37.58 16.88
CA GLY A 567 5.32 -37.28 18.17
C GLY A 567 4.87 -35.91 18.69
N VAL A 568 4.64 -35.82 19.98
CA VAL A 568 4.14 -34.61 20.65
C VAL A 568 5.09 -34.18 21.74
N TYR A 569 5.13 -32.88 22.02
CA TYR A 569 5.85 -32.30 23.14
C TYR A 569 4.90 -32.15 24.33
N GLU A 570 5.32 -32.65 25.49
CA GLU A 570 4.63 -32.49 26.77
C GLU A 570 5.44 -31.56 27.66
N LEU A 571 4.78 -30.60 28.33
CA LEU A 571 5.44 -29.66 29.23
C LEU A 571 6.16 -30.39 30.36
N LYS A 572 7.36 -29.94 30.72
CA LYS A 572 8.06 -30.44 31.91
C LYS A 572 7.35 -30.01 33.18
N ASP A 573 7.24 -30.91 34.16
CA ASP A 573 6.64 -30.61 35.46
C ASP A 573 7.32 -29.41 36.17
N GLU A 574 8.63 -29.26 35.98
CA GLU A 574 9.41 -28.13 36.54
C GLU A 574 8.97 -26.76 35.98
N CYS A 575 8.41 -26.73 34.77
CA CYS A 575 7.94 -25.53 34.10
C CYS A 575 6.49 -25.18 34.46
N LEU A 576 5.74 -26.07 35.10
CA LEU A 576 4.37 -25.80 35.55
C LEU A 576 4.29 -24.63 36.56
N LYS A 577 5.36 -24.39 37.32
CA LYS A 577 5.45 -23.27 38.26
C LYS A 577 5.39 -21.90 37.57
N GLU A 578 5.77 -21.85 36.29
CA GLU A 578 5.72 -20.63 35.50
C GLU A 578 4.30 -20.37 34.98
N PHE A 579 3.38 -21.34 35.01
CA PHE A 579 2.02 -21.15 34.50
C PHE A 579 1.33 -19.92 35.11
N ASN A 580 0.77 -19.06 34.27
CA ASN A 580 -0.11 -17.98 34.71
C ASN A 580 -1.50 -18.09 34.07
N MET A 581 -2.52 -18.14 34.92
CA MET A 581 -3.92 -18.14 34.50
C MET A 581 -4.35 -16.84 33.79
N PHE A 582 -3.62 -15.74 34.00
CA PHE A 582 -3.86 -14.44 33.39
C PHE A 582 -2.93 -14.14 32.22
N PHE A 583 -2.40 -15.17 31.56
CA PHE A 583 -1.64 -14.99 30.32
C PHE A 583 -2.56 -14.42 29.23
N TYR A 584 -2.23 -13.22 28.74
CA TYR A 584 -3.15 -12.41 27.93
C TYR A 584 -3.32 -12.90 26.47
N HIS A 585 -2.54 -13.89 26.02
CA HIS A 585 -2.75 -14.54 24.73
C HIS A 585 -3.71 -15.74 24.78
N TYR A 586 -4.27 -16.07 25.95
CA TYR A 586 -5.31 -17.07 26.02
C TYR A 586 -6.62 -16.57 25.40
N THR A 587 -7.17 -17.39 24.51
CA THR A 587 -8.55 -17.19 24.02
C THR A 587 -9.55 -17.48 25.13
N LYS A 588 -10.75 -16.90 25.06
CA LYS A 588 -11.84 -17.14 26.03
C LYS A 588 -12.19 -18.63 26.19
N THR A 589 -12.04 -19.42 25.13
CA THR A 589 -12.27 -20.86 25.14
C THR A 589 -11.13 -21.62 25.82
N GLN A 590 -9.87 -21.16 25.68
CA GLN A 590 -8.72 -21.72 26.38
C GLN A 590 -8.80 -21.44 27.88
N HIS A 591 -9.09 -20.20 28.29
CA HIS A 591 -9.31 -19.86 29.71
C HIS A 591 -10.33 -20.81 30.38
N SER A 592 -11.44 -21.12 29.71
CA SER A 592 -12.48 -22.03 30.23
C SER A 592 -12.01 -23.50 30.37
N LYS A 593 -11.11 -23.96 29.49
CA LYS A 593 -10.57 -25.34 29.54
C LYS A 593 -9.50 -25.50 30.61
N GLU A 594 -8.70 -24.46 30.86
CA GLU A 594 -7.63 -24.50 31.86
C GLU A 594 -8.15 -24.58 33.30
N PHE A 595 -9.31 -23.97 33.59
CA PHE A 595 -9.97 -24.09 34.91
C PHE A 595 -10.30 -25.53 35.32
N GLN A 596 -10.33 -26.49 34.39
CA GLN A 596 -10.66 -27.89 34.68
C GLN A 596 -9.43 -28.78 34.99
N LYS A 597 -8.21 -28.29 34.76
CA LYS A 597 -6.97 -29.09 34.89
C LYS A 597 -6.24 -28.90 36.22
N ILE A 598 -6.57 -27.85 36.96
CA ILE A 598 -6.09 -27.59 38.33
C ILE A 598 -7.15 -28.10 39.29
#